data_AF-A0A963Y1Q4-F1
#
_entry.id   AF-A0A963Y1Q4-F1
#
_cell.length_a   1.000
_cell.length_b   1.000
_cell.length_c   1.000
_cell.angle_alpha   90.00
_cell.angle_beta   90.00
_cell.angle_gamma   90.00
#
_symmetry.space_group_name_H-M   'P 1'
#
loop_
_entity.id
_entity.type
_entity.pdbx_description
1 polymer ?
#
loop_
_entity_poly.entity_id
_entity_poly.type
_entity_poly.pdbx_seq_one_letter_code
_entity_poly.pdbx_strand_id
1 'polypeptide(L)'
;RQRLLFDGYVRLQRRLKLRRRLPDGIVPHLGSQWWCLTRQTLSAILEDKRRAQHDRYFRRVWIPDESYFQTLTRLYSTQIESRSLTLSKFDFQGKPHTFYDDHLQLLRRSDCFVARKIWPHAERLYEVFLAPASEQGARAEPNPGKIDRLFAKAVERRKRGRPGLYMQSRFPQRDHENGKTCAPYSVFHGFTDLFENFEAWLAKSVGGRVHGHLFGPDRAEFSGGETVFNGALIDNATLRDYNPRSFLTNLVWNTRGERQCFQFSPRDNQECNWFMATDPNAQISVVSGTWAVRLLRSNLNFSDIRKEAARLQKLETEHLEILRSMYVKARVRIWTMAEFVESPMEPLQTIIDEIRPRSSRQPVEAPKLVDLTGFGQFLQNLKNQGMQPTLMGDFAVGNDPKPPASTQSRPYLVR
;
A
#
# COMPACT_ATOMS: atom_id res chain seq x y z
N ARG A 1 -23.40 3.94 33.09
CA ARG A 1 -22.85 4.77 34.19
C ARG A 1 -21.92 4.01 35.15
N GLN A 2 -21.90 2.67 35.21
CA GLN A 2 -20.98 1.90 36.09
C GLN A 2 -20.32 0.71 35.38
N ARG A 3 -19.53 0.98 34.33
CA ARG A 3 -18.90 -0.08 33.52
C ARG A 3 -17.97 -0.98 34.33
N LEU A 4 -17.16 -0.41 35.21
CA LEU A 4 -16.21 -1.15 36.04
C LEU A 4 -16.89 -2.15 36.98
N LEU A 5 -18.00 -1.75 37.60
CA LEU A 5 -18.76 -2.62 38.49
C LEU A 5 -19.43 -3.76 37.71
N PHE A 6 -19.98 -3.47 36.52
CA PHE A 6 -20.50 -4.49 35.63
C PHE A 6 -19.42 -5.49 35.20
N ASP A 7 -18.28 -5.01 34.71
CA ASP A 7 -17.16 -5.85 34.27
C ASP A 7 -16.58 -6.67 35.44
N GLY A 8 -16.55 -6.10 36.65
CA GLY A 8 -16.22 -6.80 37.89
C GLY A 8 -17.20 -7.92 38.22
N TYR A 9 -18.50 -7.64 38.17
CA TYR A 9 -19.58 -8.60 38.40
C TYR A 9 -19.52 -9.78 37.42
N VAL A 10 -19.33 -9.51 36.12
CA VAL A 10 -19.19 -10.57 35.10
C VAL A 10 -17.93 -11.40 35.32
N ARG A 11 -16.80 -10.77 35.67
CA ARG A 11 -15.56 -11.50 36.00
C ARG A 11 -15.75 -12.43 37.19
N LEU A 12 -16.44 -11.96 38.24
CA LEU A 12 -16.77 -12.78 39.40
C LEU A 12 -17.66 -13.97 39.03
N GLN A 13 -18.72 -13.75 38.25
CA GLN A 13 -19.59 -14.82 37.77
C GLN A 13 -18.83 -15.88 36.95
N ARG A 14 -17.92 -15.44 36.05
CA ARG A 14 -17.07 -16.33 35.25
C ARG A 14 -16.11 -17.12 36.13
N ARG A 15 -15.47 -16.48 37.11
CA ARG A 15 -14.56 -17.13 38.07
C ARG A 15 -15.28 -18.20 38.89
N LEU A 16 -16.49 -17.91 39.34
CA LEU A 16 -17.35 -18.83 40.09
C LEU A 16 -18.11 -19.83 39.20
N LYS A 17 -17.88 -19.82 37.88
CA LYS A 17 -18.55 -20.66 36.87
C LYS A 17 -20.09 -20.67 37.00
N LEU A 18 -20.68 -19.57 37.44
CA LEU A 18 -22.13 -19.46 37.61
C LEU A 18 -22.82 -19.56 36.25
N ARG A 19 -23.65 -20.59 36.08
CA ARG A 19 -24.46 -20.82 34.88
C ARG A 19 -25.94 -20.74 35.24
N ARG A 20 -26.73 -20.08 34.39
CA ARG A 20 -28.18 -20.02 34.55
C ARG A 20 -28.81 -21.11 33.69
N ARG A 21 -29.75 -21.85 34.26
CA ARG A 21 -30.56 -22.83 33.51
C ARG A 21 -31.53 -22.09 32.59
N LEU A 22 -31.61 -22.54 31.35
CA LEU A 22 -32.59 -22.06 30.38
C LEU A 22 -33.98 -22.60 30.73
N PRO A 23 -35.07 -21.81 30.52
CA PRO A 23 -36.42 -22.35 30.59
C PRO A 23 -36.65 -23.42 29.51
N ASP A 24 -37.44 -24.43 29.82
CA ASP A 24 -37.66 -25.56 28.91
C ASP A 24 -38.35 -25.14 27.61
N GLY A 25 -37.80 -25.61 26.49
CA GLY A 25 -38.30 -25.30 25.14
C GLY A 25 -37.80 -23.97 24.56
N ILE A 26 -37.01 -23.18 25.33
CA ILE A 26 -36.41 -21.95 24.82
C ILE A 26 -35.02 -22.21 24.25
N VAL A 27 -34.82 -21.77 22.99
CA VAL A 27 -33.50 -21.63 22.36
C VAL A 27 -33.25 -20.13 22.13
N PRO A 28 -32.31 -19.50 22.87
CA PRO A 28 -32.03 -18.08 22.71
C PRO A 28 -31.57 -17.72 21.30
N HIS A 29 -32.18 -16.70 20.72
CA HIS A 29 -31.78 -16.08 19.46
C HIS A 29 -31.47 -14.61 19.69
N LEU A 30 -30.48 -14.09 18.97
CA LEU A 30 -30.10 -12.67 19.01
C LEU A 30 -30.40 -12.03 17.64
N GLY A 31 -30.84 -10.77 17.65
CA GLY A 31 -31.12 -10.01 16.45
C GLY A 31 -31.18 -8.52 16.71
N SER A 32 -31.80 -7.78 15.78
CA SER A 32 -31.95 -6.33 15.93
C SER A 32 -33.03 -5.98 16.96
N GLN A 33 -32.84 -4.90 17.71
CA GLN A 33 -33.90 -4.25 18.51
C GLN A 33 -35.11 -3.81 17.65
N TRP A 34 -34.92 -3.63 16.35
CA TRP A 34 -35.95 -3.18 15.41
C TRP A 34 -36.50 -4.36 14.62
N TRP A 35 -37.76 -4.66 14.86
CA TRP A 35 -38.47 -5.80 14.28
C TRP A 35 -39.95 -5.43 14.08
N CYS A 36 -40.65 -6.26 13.30
CA CYS A 36 -42.10 -6.21 13.16
C CYS A 36 -42.67 -7.60 13.47
N LEU A 37 -43.77 -7.64 14.22
CA LEU A 37 -44.52 -8.88 14.49
C LEU A 37 -45.93 -8.72 13.97
N THR A 38 -46.51 -9.84 13.51
CA THR A 38 -47.95 -9.89 13.26
C THR A 38 -48.69 -9.81 14.59
N ARG A 39 -49.92 -9.29 14.56
CA ARG A 39 -50.78 -9.24 15.76
C ARG A 39 -50.95 -10.62 16.39
N GLN A 40 -51.13 -11.65 15.57
CA GLN A 40 -51.31 -13.03 16.03
C GLN A 40 -50.11 -13.52 16.84
N THR A 41 -48.88 -13.34 16.33
CA THR A 41 -47.66 -13.75 17.04
C THR A 41 -47.48 -12.96 18.33
N LEU A 42 -47.75 -11.65 18.32
CA LEU A 42 -47.64 -10.83 19.52
C LEU A 42 -48.65 -11.27 20.60
N SER A 43 -49.91 -11.49 20.25
CA SER A 43 -50.93 -12.01 21.18
C SER A 43 -50.50 -13.36 21.78
N ALA A 44 -50.02 -14.29 20.95
CA ALA A 44 -49.54 -15.60 21.42
C ALA A 44 -48.40 -15.48 22.45
N ILE A 45 -47.46 -14.54 22.24
CA ILE A 45 -46.39 -14.27 23.21
C ILE A 45 -46.94 -13.67 24.51
N LEU A 46 -47.89 -12.73 24.42
CA LEU A 46 -48.41 -12.02 25.59
C LEU A 46 -49.34 -12.87 26.47
N GLU A 47 -50.07 -13.81 25.86
CA GLU A 47 -51.06 -14.69 26.49
C GLU A 47 -50.49 -16.07 26.89
N ASP A 48 -49.20 -16.31 26.63
CA ASP A 48 -48.52 -17.55 27.01
C ASP A 48 -48.61 -17.81 28.52
N LYS A 49 -49.11 -19.00 28.89
CA LYS A 49 -49.21 -19.46 30.29
C LYS A 49 -47.86 -19.47 31.01
N ARG A 50 -46.74 -19.65 30.27
CA ARG A 50 -45.36 -19.64 30.77
C ARG A 50 -44.68 -18.28 30.65
N ARG A 51 -45.37 -17.23 30.20
CA ARG A 51 -44.80 -15.87 30.04
C ARG A 51 -44.07 -15.38 31.29
N ALA A 52 -44.66 -15.55 32.47
CA ALA A 52 -44.02 -15.12 33.72
C ALA A 52 -42.64 -15.78 33.97
N GLN A 53 -42.48 -17.04 33.53
CA GLN A 53 -41.21 -17.75 33.59
C GLN A 53 -40.20 -17.15 32.60
N HIS A 54 -40.65 -16.85 31.38
CA HIS A 54 -39.84 -16.24 30.32
C HIS A 54 -39.37 -14.83 30.72
N ASP A 55 -40.27 -13.98 31.21
CA ASP A 55 -39.97 -12.62 31.70
C ASP A 55 -38.95 -12.65 32.84
N ARG A 56 -39.13 -13.57 33.80
CA ARG A 56 -38.18 -13.76 34.91
C ARG A 56 -36.79 -14.13 34.40
N TYR A 57 -36.69 -14.93 33.34
CA TYR A 57 -35.42 -15.29 32.74
C TYR A 57 -34.75 -14.08 32.05
N PHE A 58 -35.46 -13.44 31.12
CA PHE A 58 -34.91 -12.36 30.30
C PHE A 58 -34.68 -11.04 31.06
N ARG A 59 -35.35 -10.80 32.20
CA ARG A 59 -35.09 -9.65 33.07
C ARG A 59 -33.62 -9.52 33.52
N ARG A 60 -32.89 -10.63 33.57
CA ARG A 60 -31.46 -10.67 33.93
C ARG A 60 -30.56 -11.04 32.75
N VAL A 61 -31.08 -11.01 31.53
CA VAL A 61 -30.31 -11.15 30.28
C VAL A 61 -29.78 -9.78 29.90
N TRP A 62 -28.54 -9.75 29.42
CA TRP A 62 -27.92 -8.54 28.88
C TRP A 62 -28.53 -8.23 27.51
N ILE A 63 -29.02 -7.00 27.32
CA ILE A 63 -29.71 -6.53 26.10
C ILE A 63 -30.90 -7.47 25.75
N PRO A 64 -31.93 -7.53 26.62
CA PRO A 64 -33.06 -8.42 26.41
C PRO A 64 -33.92 -8.00 25.22
N ASP A 65 -33.89 -6.74 24.83
CA ASP A 65 -34.56 -6.18 23.65
C ASP A 65 -34.04 -6.71 22.31
N GLU A 66 -32.80 -7.22 22.27
CA GLU A 66 -32.20 -7.88 21.10
C GLU A 66 -32.35 -9.40 21.11
N SER A 67 -32.95 -9.99 22.15
CA SER A 67 -33.07 -11.46 22.27
C SER A 67 -34.44 -11.99 22.66
N TYR A 68 -35.24 -11.25 23.43
CA TYR A 68 -36.52 -11.70 23.97
C TYR A 68 -37.50 -12.08 22.86
N PHE A 69 -37.84 -11.13 21.99
CA PHE A 69 -38.84 -11.35 20.94
C PHE A 69 -38.32 -12.28 19.84
N GLN A 70 -37.04 -12.21 19.50
CA GLN A 70 -36.37 -13.08 18.53
C GLN A 70 -36.42 -14.54 18.97
N THR A 71 -36.33 -14.77 20.28
CA THR A 71 -36.43 -16.08 20.89
C THR A 71 -37.89 -16.56 20.95
N LEU A 72 -38.80 -15.76 21.51
CA LEU A 72 -40.18 -16.20 21.74
C LEU A 72 -41.00 -16.33 20.45
N THR A 73 -40.72 -15.53 19.42
CA THR A 73 -41.39 -15.63 18.12
C THR A 73 -41.25 -17.02 17.51
N ARG A 74 -40.12 -17.70 17.74
CA ARG A 74 -39.85 -19.05 17.23
C ARG A 74 -40.65 -20.15 17.92
N LEU A 75 -41.28 -19.85 19.06
CA LEU A 75 -42.21 -20.79 19.70
C LEU A 75 -43.58 -20.78 19.01
N TYR A 76 -43.93 -19.69 18.33
CA TYR A 76 -45.29 -19.41 17.88
C TYR A 76 -45.45 -19.19 16.38
N SER A 77 -44.39 -18.80 15.67
CA SER A 77 -44.44 -18.55 14.22
C SER A 77 -43.53 -19.52 13.48
N THR A 78 -44.07 -20.12 12.42
CA THR A 78 -43.32 -20.87 11.40
C THR A 78 -42.85 -19.98 10.25
N GLN A 79 -43.41 -18.77 10.13
CA GLN A 79 -43.03 -17.78 9.13
C GLN A 79 -42.16 -16.71 9.78
N ILE A 80 -40.84 -16.83 9.60
CA ILE A 80 -39.85 -15.92 10.18
C ILE A 80 -38.89 -15.49 9.09
N GLU A 81 -38.94 -14.20 8.76
CA GLU A 81 -38.00 -13.57 7.83
C GLU A 81 -36.83 -12.95 8.60
N SER A 82 -35.63 -13.50 8.41
CA SER A 82 -34.39 -12.95 9.00
C SER A 82 -33.81 -11.79 8.18
N ARG A 83 -34.69 -10.89 7.72
CA ARG A 83 -34.37 -9.69 6.92
C ARG A 83 -34.95 -8.47 7.61
N SER A 84 -34.10 -7.49 7.95
CA SER A 84 -34.56 -6.27 8.60
C SER A 84 -35.22 -5.32 7.59
N LEU A 85 -36.37 -4.76 7.98
CA LEU A 85 -36.99 -3.64 7.29
C LEU A 85 -36.27 -2.30 7.58
N THR A 86 -35.32 -2.30 8.51
CA THR A 86 -34.60 -1.12 8.96
C THR A 86 -33.16 -1.13 8.43
N LEU A 87 -32.79 -0.09 7.69
CA LEU A 87 -31.39 0.19 7.38
C LEU A 87 -30.69 0.69 8.65
N SER A 88 -29.90 -0.18 9.27
CA SER A 88 -29.02 0.16 10.38
C SER A 88 -27.60 -0.27 10.03
N LYS A 89 -26.65 0.65 10.10
CA LYS A 89 -25.23 0.38 9.86
C LYS A 89 -24.40 0.77 11.07
N PHE A 90 -23.31 0.04 11.26
CA PHE A 90 -22.37 0.26 12.34
C PHE A 90 -20.99 0.49 11.75
N ASP A 91 -20.23 1.36 12.40
CA ASP A 91 -18.81 1.53 12.09
C ASP A 91 -18.00 0.37 12.65
N PHE A 92 -16.68 0.41 12.43
CA PHE A 92 -15.80 -0.64 12.90
C PHE A 92 -15.64 -0.74 14.42
N GLN A 93 -16.07 0.28 15.16
CA GLN A 93 -16.08 0.30 16.62
C GLN A 93 -17.42 -0.24 17.17
N GLY A 94 -18.33 -0.65 16.30
CA GLY A 94 -19.68 -1.05 16.68
C GLY A 94 -20.59 0.14 17.01
N LYS A 95 -20.23 1.37 16.62
CA LYS A 95 -21.07 2.55 16.81
C LYS A 95 -22.04 2.70 15.65
N PRO A 96 -23.33 3.01 15.90
CA PRO A 96 -24.29 3.27 14.83
C PRO A 96 -23.81 4.41 13.92
N HIS A 97 -23.91 4.20 12.61
CA HIS A 97 -23.63 5.22 11.61
C HIS A 97 -24.75 6.27 11.63
N THR A 98 -24.35 7.55 11.50
CA THR A 98 -25.28 8.67 11.40
C THR A 98 -25.29 9.15 9.95
N PHE A 99 -26.47 9.20 9.36
CA PHE A 99 -26.71 9.66 7.99
C PHE A 99 -27.00 11.17 7.96
N TYR A 100 -26.51 11.83 6.92
CA TYR A 100 -26.65 13.27 6.65
C TYR A 100 -27.20 13.50 5.23
N ASP A 101 -27.47 14.74 4.85
CA ASP A 101 -28.10 15.07 3.56
C ASP A 101 -27.37 14.56 2.30
N ASP A 102 -26.04 14.46 2.37
CA ASP A 102 -25.20 13.87 1.31
C ASP A 102 -25.43 12.35 1.11
N HIS A 103 -26.11 11.69 2.06
CA HIS A 103 -26.47 10.27 1.98
C HIS A 103 -27.81 10.01 1.28
N LEU A 104 -28.51 11.05 0.78
CA LEU A 104 -29.83 10.91 0.15
C LEU A 104 -29.88 9.82 -0.93
N GLN A 105 -28.92 9.84 -1.86
CA GLN A 105 -28.86 8.88 -2.97
C GLN A 105 -28.56 7.46 -2.49
N LEU A 106 -27.82 7.33 -1.38
CA LEU A 106 -27.55 6.05 -0.75
C LEU A 106 -28.83 5.50 -0.13
N LEU A 107 -29.54 6.30 0.66
CA LEU A 107 -30.78 5.86 1.33
C LEU A 107 -31.86 5.45 0.31
N ARG A 108 -32.00 6.20 -0.80
CA ARG A 108 -32.92 5.85 -1.90
C ARG A 108 -32.66 4.49 -2.53
N ARG A 109 -31.42 3.99 -2.49
CA ARG A 109 -31.03 2.69 -3.05
C ARG A 109 -31.14 1.53 -2.05
N SER A 110 -31.58 1.80 -0.82
CA SER A 110 -31.64 0.78 0.23
C SER A 110 -32.89 -0.09 0.12
N ASP A 111 -33.95 0.49 -0.43
CA ASP A 111 -35.31 -0.06 -0.46
C ASP A 111 -35.82 -0.48 0.94
N CYS A 112 -35.13 -0.08 2.03
CA CYS A 112 -35.56 -0.35 3.39
C CYS A 112 -36.72 0.57 3.76
N PHE A 113 -37.68 0.03 4.52
CA PHE A 113 -38.86 0.78 4.96
C PHE A 113 -38.52 1.85 6.01
N VAL A 114 -37.53 1.58 6.87
CA VAL A 114 -37.05 2.51 7.92
C VAL A 114 -35.55 2.68 7.78
N ALA A 115 -35.01 3.85 8.13
CA ALA A 115 -33.56 4.09 8.23
C ALA A 115 -33.18 4.71 9.58
N ARG A 116 -32.00 4.32 10.11
CA ARG A 116 -31.42 4.87 11.34
C ARG A 116 -29.88 4.83 11.32
N LYS A 117 -29.17 5.77 11.93
CA LYS A 117 -29.62 6.97 12.65
C LYS A 117 -29.50 8.19 11.73
N ILE A 118 -30.44 9.11 11.79
CA ILE A 118 -30.42 10.33 10.97
C ILE A 118 -29.97 11.50 11.84
N TRP A 119 -29.11 12.37 11.30
CA TRP A 119 -28.73 13.61 11.96
C TRP A 119 -29.95 14.55 12.09
N PRO A 120 -30.20 15.20 13.25
CA PRO A 120 -31.38 16.04 13.42
C PRO A 120 -31.51 17.21 12.45
N HIS A 121 -30.39 17.73 11.91
CA HIS A 121 -30.38 18.81 10.93
C HIS A 121 -30.15 18.30 9.48
N ALA A 122 -30.48 17.04 9.19
CA ALA A 122 -30.50 16.54 7.83
C ALA A 122 -31.83 16.90 7.15
N GLU A 123 -32.08 18.20 6.98
CA GLU A 123 -33.35 18.77 6.51
C GLU A 123 -33.76 18.16 5.17
N ARG A 124 -32.82 18.03 4.23
CA ARG A 124 -33.07 17.45 2.91
C ARG A 124 -33.51 15.98 3.00
N LEU A 125 -32.97 15.19 3.93
CA LEU A 125 -33.43 13.82 4.14
C LEU A 125 -34.86 13.79 4.66
N TYR A 126 -35.19 14.64 5.63
CA TYR A 126 -36.53 14.70 6.21
C TYR A 126 -37.56 15.15 5.18
N GLU A 127 -37.28 16.22 4.43
CA GLU A 127 -38.14 16.70 3.34
C GLU A 127 -38.45 15.59 2.34
N VAL A 128 -37.42 14.88 1.85
CA VAL A 128 -37.61 13.89 0.78
C VAL A 128 -38.30 12.62 1.27
N PHE A 129 -37.93 12.08 2.43
CA PHE A 129 -38.46 10.79 2.89
C PHE A 129 -39.78 10.90 3.66
N LEU A 130 -40.13 12.09 4.18
CA LEU A 130 -41.42 12.35 4.83
C LEU A 130 -42.44 13.04 3.90
N ALA A 131 -42.06 13.36 2.66
CA ALA A 131 -42.98 13.87 1.64
C ALA A 131 -44.18 12.92 1.40
N PRO A 132 -45.35 13.43 0.99
CA PRO A 132 -46.54 12.61 0.72
C PRO A 132 -46.28 11.49 -0.31
N ALA A 133 -46.97 10.36 -0.13
CA ALA A 133 -46.78 9.15 -0.95
C ALA A 133 -47.07 9.36 -2.45
N SER A 134 -47.80 10.39 -2.84
CA SER A 134 -48.05 10.76 -4.25
C SER A 134 -46.78 11.16 -5.01
N GLU A 135 -45.70 11.52 -4.29
CA GLU A 135 -44.39 11.87 -4.87
C GLU A 135 -43.35 10.73 -4.72
N GLN A 136 -43.72 9.64 -4.07
CA GLN A 136 -42.84 8.51 -3.79
C GLN A 136 -43.11 7.41 -4.82
N GLY A 137 -42.13 7.11 -5.69
CA GLY A 137 -42.22 6.04 -6.68
C GLY A 137 -42.49 4.65 -6.05
N ALA A 138 -42.76 3.66 -6.91
CA ALA A 138 -43.08 2.30 -6.49
C ALA A 138 -42.07 1.75 -5.47
N ARG A 139 -42.56 1.31 -4.30
CA ARG A 139 -41.75 0.77 -3.22
C ARG A 139 -41.27 -0.63 -3.59
N ALA A 140 -39.96 -0.81 -3.72
CA ALA A 140 -39.34 -2.10 -3.96
C ALA A 140 -39.08 -2.86 -2.66
N GLU A 141 -38.82 -4.16 -2.78
CA GLU A 141 -38.40 -5.01 -1.67
C GLU A 141 -37.03 -4.59 -1.10
N PRO A 142 -36.85 -4.52 0.22
CA PRO A 142 -35.58 -4.12 0.83
C PRO A 142 -34.37 -4.92 0.33
N ASN A 143 -33.37 -4.21 -0.19
CA ASN A 143 -32.13 -4.79 -0.70
C ASN A 143 -30.89 -4.00 -0.25
N PRO A 144 -30.48 -4.14 1.03
CA PRO A 144 -29.34 -3.41 1.56
C PRO A 144 -27.99 -3.85 0.95
N GLY A 145 -27.92 -5.00 0.27
CA GLY A 145 -26.67 -5.60 -0.19
C GLY A 145 -25.81 -4.68 -1.09
N LYS A 146 -26.44 -3.82 -1.90
CA LYS A 146 -25.71 -2.84 -2.72
C LYS A 146 -25.00 -1.78 -1.87
N ILE A 147 -25.63 -1.36 -0.78
CA ILE A 147 -25.13 -0.35 0.15
C ILE A 147 -24.08 -0.95 1.08
N ASP A 148 -24.25 -2.20 1.47
CA ASP A 148 -23.32 -2.93 2.34
C ASP A 148 -21.90 -2.97 1.76
N ARG A 149 -21.79 -3.15 0.45
CA ARG A 149 -20.50 -3.10 -0.26
C ARG A 149 -19.84 -1.73 -0.14
N LEU A 150 -20.61 -0.64 -0.21
CA LEU A 150 -20.09 0.72 -0.10
C LEU A 150 -19.60 1.01 1.32
N PHE A 151 -20.38 0.62 2.34
CA PHE A 151 -19.94 0.72 3.74
C PHE A 151 -18.73 -0.14 4.04
N ALA A 152 -18.68 -1.38 3.54
CA ALA A 152 -17.53 -2.26 3.71
C ALA A 152 -16.26 -1.62 3.14
N LYS A 153 -16.32 -1.06 1.92
CA LYS A 153 -15.20 -0.32 1.30
C LYS A 153 -14.82 0.93 2.11
N ALA A 154 -15.79 1.69 2.61
CA ALA A 154 -15.52 2.87 3.43
C ALA A 154 -14.86 2.50 4.76
N VAL A 155 -15.32 1.44 5.42
CA VAL A 155 -14.73 0.90 6.65
C VAL A 155 -13.31 0.41 6.40
N GLU A 156 -13.08 -0.31 5.30
CA GLU A 156 -11.75 -0.77 4.94
C GLU A 156 -10.79 0.41 4.74
N ARG A 157 -11.20 1.43 3.96
CA ARG A 157 -10.41 2.65 3.76
C ARG A 157 -10.14 3.39 5.07
N ARG A 158 -11.11 3.44 5.98
CA ARG A 158 -10.92 4.05 7.31
C ARG A 158 -9.92 3.27 8.16
N LYS A 159 -9.92 1.93 8.08
CA LYS A 159 -9.00 1.08 8.85
C LYS A 159 -7.60 1.03 8.25
N ARG A 160 -7.49 0.77 6.96
CA ARG A 160 -6.22 0.48 6.28
C ARG A 160 -5.64 1.66 5.49
N GLY A 161 -6.42 2.73 5.31
CA GLY A 161 -6.03 3.84 4.45
C GLY A 161 -6.32 3.57 2.97
N ARG A 162 -5.89 4.51 2.12
CA ARG A 162 -5.85 4.29 0.67
C ARG A 162 -4.42 3.86 0.31
N PRO A 163 -4.23 2.94 -0.64
CA PRO A 163 -2.91 2.53 -1.09
C PRO A 163 -2.05 3.75 -1.45
N GLY A 164 -0.87 3.90 -0.87
CA GLY A 164 0.06 4.99 -1.18
C GLY A 164 -0.35 6.42 -0.82
N LEU A 165 -1.51 6.63 -0.17
CA LEU A 165 -1.89 7.96 0.33
C LEU A 165 -1.79 8.00 1.85
N TYR A 166 -0.85 8.79 2.32
CA TYR A 166 -0.65 9.10 3.72
C TYR A 166 -1.12 10.54 3.95
N MET A 167 -2.14 10.71 4.78
CA MET A 167 -2.72 12.04 5.04
C MET A 167 -3.17 12.15 6.49
N GLN A 168 -3.30 13.37 7.01
CA GLN A 168 -3.71 13.66 8.38
C GLN A 168 -5.04 12.99 8.74
N SER A 169 -5.99 12.92 7.80
CA SER A 169 -7.29 12.26 8.04
C SER A 169 -7.17 10.74 8.16
N ARG A 170 -6.11 10.14 7.60
CA ARG A 170 -5.77 8.74 7.83
C ARG A 170 -4.28 8.47 7.59
N PHE A 171 -3.53 8.40 8.69
CA PHE A 171 -2.16 7.92 8.72
C PHE A 171 -2.14 6.52 9.32
N PRO A 172 -2.03 5.46 8.50
CA PRO A 172 -2.05 4.09 9.00
C PRO A 172 -0.80 3.78 9.84
N GLN A 173 -0.93 2.84 10.78
CA GLN A 173 0.21 2.31 11.52
C GLN A 173 1.09 1.49 10.58
N ARG A 174 2.39 1.43 10.88
CA ARG A 174 3.38 0.66 10.13
C ARG A 174 2.89 -0.78 9.94
N ASP A 175 2.97 -1.26 8.70
CA ASP A 175 2.60 -2.61 8.26
C ASP A 175 1.10 -2.95 8.37
N HIS A 176 0.25 -1.94 8.65
CA HIS A 176 -1.21 -2.03 8.61
C HIS A 176 -1.82 -1.25 7.42
N GLU A 177 -0.97 -0.73 6.53
CA GLU A 177 -1.38 0.04 5.36
C GLU A 177 -2.00 -0.84 4.28
N ASN A 178 -2.94 -0.29 3.50
CA ASN A 178 -3.49 -0.96 2.33
C ASN A 178 -2.56 -0.86 1.11
N GLY A 179 -1.28 -1.20 1.27
CA GLY A 179 -0.23 -0.98 0.26
C GLY A 179 0.56 0.31 0.51
N LYS A 180 1.90 0.17 0.44
CA LYS A 180 2.86 1.23 0.79
C LYS A 180 2.88 2.34 -0.26
N THR A 181 2.84 1.99 -1.54
CA THR A 181 2.65 2.95 -2.65
C THR A 181 1.39 2.60 -3.42
N CYS A 182 0.94 3.52 -4.29
CA CYS A 182 -0.31 3.34 -5.04
C CYS A 182 -0.14 2.74 -6.44
N ALA A 183 1.11 2.65 -6.94
CA ALA A 183 1.41 2.19 -8.28
C ALA A 183 2.85 1.63 -8.36
N PRO A 184 3.16 0.78 -9.35
CA PRO A 184 4.51 0.29 -9.58
C PRO A 184 5.53 1.40 -9.88
N TYR A 185 6.76 1.21 -9.44
CA TYR A 185 7.92 2.07 -9.75
C TYR A 185 9.18 1.21 -9.90
N SER A 186 10.20 1.78 -10.54
CA SER A 186 11.48 1.09 -10.80
C SER A 186 12.65 1.87 -10.20
N VAL A 187 13.52 1.16 -9.51
CA VAL A 187 14.72 1.66 -8.87
C VAL A 187 15.93 1.03 -9.55
N PHE A 188 16.83 1.87 -10.03
CA PHE A 188 18.05 1.46 -10.72
C PHE A 188 19.25 1.81 -9.87
N HIS A 189 19.93 0.78 -9.35
CA HIS A 189 21.08 0.94 -8.50
C HIS A 189 22.37 0.66 -9.26
N GLY A 190 23.25 1.68 -9.36
CA GLY A 190 24.57 1.57 -9.99
C GLY A 190 24.64 1.81 -11.50
N PHE A 191 23.51 2.00 -12.18
CA PHE A 191 23.48 2.11 -13.65
C PHE A 191 24.12 3.40 -14.18
N THR A 192 23.91 4.54 -13.50
CA THR A 192 24.50 5.83 -13.89
C THR A 192 26.02 5.90 -13.68
N ASP A 193 26.56 5.07 -12.78
CA ASP A 193 28.01 4.97 -12.59
C ASP A 193 28.66 4.10 -13.69
N LEU A 194 27.89 3.22 -14.37
CA LEU A 194 28.37 2.28 -15.41
C LEU A 194 28.09 2.74 -16.85
N PHE A 195 27.04 3.53 -17.08
CA PHE A 195 26.61 3.97 -18.41
C PHE A 195 26.52 5.49 -18.52
N GLU A 196 27.00 6.01 -19.65
CA GLU A 196 26.87 7.43 -19.97
C GLU A 196 25.43 7.74 -20.39
N ASN A 197 24.84 8.81 -19.84
CA ASN A 197 23.47 9.28 -20.17
C ASN A 197 22.38 8.20 -20.07
N PHE A 198 22.52 7.28 -19.10
CA PHE A 198 21.61 6.15 -18.92
C PHE A 198 20.14 6.57 -18.76
N GLU A 199 19.88 7.69 -18.07
CA GLU A 199 18.52 8.17 -17.82
C GLU A 199 17.79 8.52 -19.11
N ALA A 200 18.47 9.24 -20.01
CA ALA A 200 17.94 9.62 -21.32
C ALA A 200 17.73 8.39 -22.21
N TRP A 201 18.68 7.46 -22.18
CA TRP A 201 18.57 6.18 -22.89
C TRP A 201 17.36 5.37 -22.40
N LEU A 202 17.20 5.24 -21.08
CA LEU A 202 16.10 4.50 -20.49
C LEU A 202 14.77 5.18 -20.80
N ALA A 203 14.68 6.51 -20.68
CA ALA A 203 13.48 7.28 -21.00
C ALA A 203 13.03 7.07 -22.45
N LYS A 204 13.97 7.02 -23.40
CA LYS A 204 13.68 6.70 -24.81
C LYS A 204 13.18 5.26 -24.98
N SER A 205 13.76 4.32 -24.24
CA SER A 205 13.48 2.88 -24.35
C SER A 205 12.14 2.48 -23.73
N VAL A 206 11.85 2.97 -22.52
CA VAL A 206 10.63 2.65 -21.75
C VAL A 206 9.56 3.72 -21.84
N GLY A 207 9.76 4.78 -22.64
CA GLY A 207 8.85 5.91 -22.85
C GLY A 207 8.05 6.27 -21.61
N GLY A 208 8.69 7.07 -20.76
CA GLY A 208 8.22 7.50 -19.46
C GLY A 208 9.26 8.43 -18.84
N ARG A 209 9.00 8.87 -17.61
CA ARG A 209 9.93 9.74 -16.90
C ARG A 209 10.94 8.90 -16.14
N VAL A 210 12.21 9.22 -16.38
CA VAL A 210 13.36 8.67 -15.65
C VAL A 210 14.01 9.82 -14.91
N HIS A 211 13.98 9.74 -13.59
CA HIS A 211 14.65 10.66 -12.69
C HIS A 211 16.08 10.19 -12.45
N GLY A 212 16.93 11.11 -12.01
CA GLY A 212 18.26 10.79 -11.51
C GLY A 212 18.22 10.30 -10.08
N HIS A 213 19.21 10.71 -9.29
CA HIS A 213 19.31 10.39 -7.88
C HIS A 213 18.29 11.21 -7.08
N LEU A 214 17.04 10.72 -7.00
CA LEU A 214 15.98 11.36 -6.22
C LEU A 214 16.36 11.51 -4.74
N PHE A 215 17.17 10.59 -4.22
CA PHE A 215 17.66 10.60 -2.84
C PHE A 215 19.12 11.08 -2.75
N GLY A 216 19.65 11.77 -3.77
CA GLY A 216 21.02 12.30 -3.78
C GLY A 216 21.26 13.36 -2.68
N PRO A 217 22.50 13.54 -2.20
CA PRO A 217 22.79 14.40 -1.05
C PRO A 217 22.47 15.88 -1.29
N ASP A 218 22.65 16.38 -2.50
CA ASP A 218 22.52 17.81 -2.81
C ASP A 218 21.08 18.22 -3.12
N ARG A 219 20.39 17.43 -3.95
CA ARG A 219 19.01 17.67 -4.39
C ARG A 219 18.33 16.39 -4.85
N ALA A 220 17.02 16.43 -5.04
CA ALA A 220 16.26 15.42 -5.76
C ALA A 220 16.31 15.70 -7.26
N GLU A 221 16.97 14.83 -8.02
CA GLU A 221 17.18 15.02 -9.45
C GLU A 221 15.94 14.60 -10.27
N PHE A 222 14.99 15.51 -10.46
CA PHE A 222 13.82 15.24 -11.30
C PHE A 222 14.18 15.14 -12.79
N SER A 223 13.34 14.43 -13.56
CA SER A 223 13.55 14.25 -14.99
C SER A 223 13.56 15.59 -15.70
N GLY A 224 14.52 15.82 -16.60
CA GLY A 224 14.65 17.09 -17.31
C GLY A 224 15.23 18.25 -16.47
N GLY A 225 15.69 17.98 -15.23
CA GLY A 225 16.29 19.00 -14.36
C GLY A 225 15.27 19.98 -13.77
N GLU A 226 14.00 19.59 -13.70
CA GLU A 226 12.95 20.37 -13.05
C GLU A 226 13.26 20.59 -11.55
N THR A 227 12.94 21.77 -11.03
CA THR A 227 13.12 22.11 -9.60
C THR A 227 11.87 21.86 -8.78
N VAL A 228 10.70 21.82 -9.43
CA VAL A 228 9.41 21.54 -8.83
C VAL A 228 8.66 20.54 -9.70
N PHE A 229 8.14 19.51 -9.07
CA PHE A 229 7.43 18.42 -9.70
C PHE A 229 5.99 18.30 -9.20
N ASN A 230 5.22 17.37 -9.77
CA ASN A 230 3.79 17.19 -9.48
C ASN A 230 3.48 17.12 -7.97
N GLY A 231 2.46 17.89 -7.55
CA GLY A 231 2.06 18.01 -6.16
C GLY A 231 3.00 18.84 -5.30
N ALA A 232 3.67 19.82 -5.92
CA ALA A 232 4.58 20.77 -5.27
C ALA A 232 5.76 20.09 -4.55
N LEU A 233 6.26 19.00 -5.14
CA LEU A 233 7.50 18.36 -4.67
C LEU A 233 8.69 19.16 -5.19
N ILE A 234 9.49 19.70 -4.28
CA ILE A 234 10.65 20.54 -4.61
C ILE A 234 11.91 19.68 -4.57
N ASP A 235 12.92 20.04 -5.35
CA ASP A 235 14.21 19.34 -5.43
C ASP A 235 15.10 19.50 -4.18
N ASN A 236 14.67 20.24 -3.16
CA ASN A 236 15.46 20.48 -1.95
C ASN A 236 15.67 19.20 -1.11
N ALA A 237 16.93 18.78 -0.94
CA ALA A 237 17.30 17.57 -0.20
C ALA A 237 16.84 17.62 1.27
N THR A 238 16.95 18.76 1.96
CA THR A 238 16.52 18.88 3.36
C THR A 238 15.02 18.68 3.54
N LEU A 239 14.19 19.21 2.62
CA LEU A 239 12.75 19.01 2.66
C LEU A 239 12.37 17.57 2.33
N ARG A 240 13.02 16.95 1.33
CA ARG A 240 12.86 15.52 1.02
C ARG A 240 13.22 14.65 2.22
N ASP A 241 14.36 14.94 2.86
CA ASP A 241 14.93 14.14 3.94
C ASP A 241 14.25 14.33 5.29
N TYR A 242 13.37 15.33 5.43
CA TYR A 242 12.46 15.40 6.56
C TYR A 242 11.58 14.13 6.67
N ASN A 243 11.16 13.57 5.54
CA ASN A 243 10.45 12.29 5.49
C ASN A 243 10.59 11.62 4.10
N PRO A 244 11.70 10.89 3.85
CA PRO A 244 11.99 10.27 2.55
C PRO A 244 10.87 9.33 2.06
N ARG A 245 10.22 8.62 2.99
CA ARG A 245 9.13 7.69 2.69
C ARG A 245 7.88 8.43 2.21
N SER A 246 7.54 9.54 2.86
CA SER A 246 6.40 10.36 2.43
C SER A 246 6.70 11.07 1.12
N PHE A 247 7.94 11.49 0.89
CA PHE A 247 8.37 12.01 -0.41
C PHE A 247 8.13 10.99 -1.53
N LEU A 248 8.60 9.74 -1.36
CA LEU A 248 8.41 8.68 -2.36
C LEU A 248 6.93 8.38 -2.60
N THR A 249 6.14 8.24 -1.53
CA THR A 249 4.72 7.93 -1.67
C THR A 249 3.95 9.07 -2.32
N ASN A 250 4.27 10.33 -2.01
CA ASN A 250 3.71 11.50 -2.67
C ASN A 250 4.11 11.58 -4.14
N LEU A 251 5.37 11.28 -4.48
CA LEU A 251 5.82 11.25 -5.87
C LEU A 251 4.97 10.28 -6.69
N VAL A 252 4.90 9.02 -6.25
CA VAL A 252 4.13 7.97 -6.93
C VAL A 252 2.62 8.28 -6.92
N TRP A 253 2.11 8.90 -5.85
CA TRP A 253 0.72 9.33 -5.76
C TRP A 253 0.42 10.45 -6.77
N ASN A 254 1.25 11.48 -6.88
CA ASN A 254 0.98 12.62 -7.75
C ASN A 254 1.20 12.31 -9.25
N THR A 255 1.80 11.17 -9.58
CA THR A 255 2.00 10.69 -10.95
C THR A 255 1.24 9.40 -11.26
N ARG A 256 0.14 9.12 -10.55
CA ARG A 256 -0.70 7.93 -10.83
C ARG A 256 -1.04 7.80 -12.32
N GLY A 257 -0.80 6.61 -12.87
CA GLY A 257 -0.97 6.32 -14.30
C GLY A 257 0.36 6.24 -15.05
N GLU A 258 1.42 6.82 -14.49
CA GLU A 258 2.78 6.74 -15.03
C GLU A 258 3.69 5.96 -14.06
N ARG A 259 4.44 5.00 -14.60
CA ARG A 259 5.46 4.28 -13.82
C ARG A 259 6.69 5.18 -13.66
N GLN A 260 7.03 5.51 -12.41
CA GLN A 260 8.21 6.32 -12.11
C GLN A 260 9.45 5.44 -12.09
N CYS A 261 10.52 5.90 -12.73
CA CYS A 261 11.83 5.25 -12.72
C CYS A 261 12.86 6.22 -12.16
N PHE A 262 13.74 5.78 -11.27
CA PHE A 262 14.77 6.65 -10.70
C PHE A 262 16.05 5.91 -10.34
N GLN A 263 17.15 6.67 -10.25
CA GLN A 263 18.45 6.17 -9.87
C GLN A 263 18.59 6.13 -8.36
N PHE A 264 19.32 5.14 -7.89
CA PHE A 264 19.69 4.99 -6.49
C PHE A 264 21.16 4.58 -6.40
N SER A 265 21.85 4.99 -5.34
CA SER A 265 23.24 4.58 -5.12
C SER A 265 23.56 4.51 -3.63
N PRO A 266 24.71 3.94 -3.24
CA PRO A 266 25.17 4.01 -1.85
C PRO A 266 25.49 5.43 -1.39
N ARG A 267 25.55 6.42 -2.31
CA ARG A 267 25.74 7.86 -1.98
C ARG A 267 24.43 8.53 -1.57
N ASP A 268 23.31 7.92 -1.92
CA ASP A 268 21.98 8.49 -1.70
C ASP A 268 21.54 8.26 -0.25
N ASN A 269 20.48 8.94 0.18
CA ASN A 269 19.87 8.70 1.49
C ASN A 269 19.29 7.27 1.57
N GLN A 270 19.86 6.45 2.45
CA GLN A 270 19.53 5.03 2.61
C GLN A 270 18.27 4.75 3.45
N GLU A 271 17.61 5.76 4.02
CA GLU A 271 16.45 5.59 4.92
C GLU A 271 15.24 4.89 4.26
N CYS A 272 15.13 4.96 2.94
CA CYS A 272 14.07 4.34 2.16
C CYS A 272 14.30 2.86 1.82
N ASN A 273 15.46 2.27 2.12
CA ASN A 273 15.81 0.90 1.72
C ASN A 273 14.76 -0.14 2.14
N TRP A 274 14.49 -0.24 3.44
CA TRP A 274 13.48 -1.16 3.97
C TRP A 274 12.08 -0.86 3.44
N PHE A 275 11.76 0.42 3.21
CA PHE A 275 10.44 0.81 2.69
C PHE A 275 10.25 0.28 1.27
N MET A 276 11.23 0.51 0.38
CA MET A 276 11.20 0.03 -1.01
C MET A 276 11.26 -1.50 -1.07
N ALA A 277 12.17 -2.14 -0.32
CA ALA A 277 12.36 -3.60 -0.35
C ALA A 277 11.10 -4.38 0.07
N THR A 278 10.30 -3.82 0.98
CA THR A 278 9.08 -4.46 1.49
C THR A 278 7.80 -3.99 0.77
N ASP A 279 7.94 -3.18 -0.28
CA ASP A 279 6.82 -2.71 -1.09
C ASP A 279 6.64 -3.60 -2.34
N PRO A 280 5.50 -4.29 -2.50
CA PRO A 280 5.26 -5.16 -3.66
C PRO A 280 5.19 -4.42 -5.01
N ASN A 281 5.06 -3.08 -4.99
CA ASN A 281 5.08 -2.26 -6.20
C ASN A 281 6.49 -1.90 -6.68
N ALA A 282 7.52 -2.10 -5.86
CA ALA A 282 8.89 -1.78 -6.23
C ALA A 282 9.49 -2.87 -7.12
N GLN A 283 10.13 -2.44 -8.20
CA GLN A 283 11.08 -3.25 -8.96
C GLN A 283 12.47 -2.64 -8.76
N ILE A 284 13.40 -3.41 -8.21
CA ILE A 284 14.74 -2.93 -7.86
C ILE A 284 15.75 -3.75 -8.67
N SER A 285 16.51 -3.05 -9.51
CA SER A 285 17.58 -3.64 -10.33
C SER A 285 18.91 -3.09 -9.83
N VAL A 286 19.84 -3.99 -9.49
CA VAL A 286 21.11 -3.63 -8.84
C VAL A 286 22.28 -4.17 -9.65
N VAL A 287 23.23 -3.30 -9.97
CA VAL A 287 24.56 -3.69 -10.45
C VAL A 287 25.57 -3.33 -9.36
N SER A 288 25.99 -4.33 -8.59
CA SER A 288 26.79 -4.12 -7.40
C SER A 288 28.24 -3.75 -7.72
N GLY A 289 28.81 -2.85 -6.92
CA GLY A 289 30.22 -2.45 -6.99
C GLY A 289 30.53 -1.37 -8.03
N THR A 290 29.52 -0.84 -8.71
CA THR A 290 29.66 0.22 -9.73
C THR A 290 30.18 1.55 -9.18
N TRP A 291 29.99 1.81 -7.88
CA TRP A 291 30.53 3.01 -7.22
C TRP A 291 32.06 3.13 -7.35
N ALA A 292 32.78 2.02 -7.55
CA ALA A 292 34.23 2.04 -7.76
C ALA A 292 34.65 2.70 -9.07
N VAL A 293 33.80 2.65 -10.11
CA VAL A 293 34.06 3.29 -11.41
C VAL A 293 34.17 4.81 -11.25
N ARG A 294 33.30 5.39 -10.42
CA ARG A 294 33.35 6.81 -10.10
C ARG A 294 34.61 7.19 -9.31
N LEU A 295 35.05 6.33 -8.38
CA LEU A 295 36.28 6.56 -7.61
C LEU A 295 37.53 6.44 -8.47
N LEU A 296 37.57 5.48 -9.41
CA LEU A 296 38.65 5.36 -10.40
C LEU A 296 38.85 6.67 -11.18
N ARG A 297 37.74 7.33 -11.52
CA ARG A 297 37.73 8.59 -12.28
C ARG A 297 37.89 9.83 -11.43
N SER A 298 37.89 9.68 -10.10
CA SER A 298 38.06 10.79 -9.19
C SER A 298 39.55 11.17 -9.10
N ASN A 299 39.85 12.46 -9.18
CA ASN A 299 41.22 12.96 -9.01
C ASN A 299 41.56 13.17 -7.51
N LEU A 300 41.05 12.29 -6.65
CA LEU A 300 41.22 12.38 -5.20
C LEU A 300 42.53 11.71 -4.78
N ASN A 301 43.03 12.08 -3.60
CA ASN A 301 44.16 11.38 -3.00
C ASN A 301 43.76 9.94 -2.65
N PHE A 302 44.69 9.00 -2.83
CA PHE A 302 44.44 7.57 -2.58
C PHE A 302 43.95 7.25 -1.16
N SER A 303 44.39 7.99 -0.15
CA SER A 303 43.91 7.82 1.24
C SER A 303 42.41 8.11 1.37
N ASP A 304 41.92 9.14 0.67
CA ASP A 304 40.52 9.54 0.67
C ASP A 304 39.68 8.57 -0.17
N ILE A 305 40.21 8.13 -1.32
CA ILE A 305 39.61 7.08 -2.15
C ILE A 305 39.38 5.82 -1.31
N ARG A 306 40.37 5.37 -0.53
CA ARG A 306 40.24 4.16 0.29
C ARG A 306 39.15 4.30 1.35
N LYS A 307 39.09 5.44 2.05
CA LYS A 307 38.07 5.71 3.08
C LYS A 307 36.67 5.72 2.46
N GLU A 308 36.51 6.42 1.35
CA GLU A 308 35.23 6.54 0.67
C GLU A 308 34.79 5.20 0.07
N ALA A 309 35.72 4.44 -0.51
CA ALA A 309 35.46 3.10 -1.01
C ALA A 309 34.96 2.15 0.10
N ALA A 310 35.60 2.17 1.27
CA ALA A 310 35.15 1.37 2.41
C ALA A 310 33.75 1.79 2.90
N ARG A 311 33.46 3.10 2.91
CA ARG A 311 32.14 3.65 3.27
C ARG A 311 31.05 3.18 2.29
N LEU A 312 31.29 3.33 0.98
CA LEU A 312 30.34 2.96 -0.07
C LEU A 312 30.13 1.45 -0.12
N GLN A 313 31.19 0.65 0.03
CA GLN A 313 31.10 -0.81 0.12
C GLN A 313 30.24 -1.25 1.31
N LYS A 314 30.42 -0.63 2.48
CA LYS A 314 29.60 -0.93 3.65
C LYS A 314 28.12 -0.64 3.39
N LEU A 315 27.80 0.55 2.88
CA LEU A 315 26.41 0.95 2.59
C LEU A 315 25.76 0.07 1.53
N GLU A 316 26.49 -0.29 0.47
CA GLU A 316 26.00 -1.22 -0.54
C GLU A 316 25.80 -2.63 0.03
N THR A 317 26.71 -3.09 0.90
CA THR A 317 26.57 -4.41 1.56
C THR A 317 25.31 -4.46 2.41
N GLU A 318 25.07 -3.44 3.25
CA GLU A 318 23.85 -3.32 4.05
C GLU A 318 22.59 -3.26 3.17
N HIS A 319 22.64 -2.54 2.04
CA HIS A 319 21.54 -2.52 1.07
C HIS A 319 21.26 -3.90 0.47
N LEU A 320 22.30 -4.62 0.04
CA LEU A 320 22.18 -5.97 -0.52
C LEU A 320 21.66 -6.99 0.51
N GLU A 321 22.07 -6.88 1.78
CA GLU A 321 21.53 -7.70 2.88
C GLU A 321 20.03 -7.49 3.06
N ILE A 322 19.56 -6.23 3.00
CA ILE A 322 18.13 -5.91 3.05
C ILE A 322 17.40 -6.55 1.85
N LEU A 323 17.96 -6.42 0.65
CA LEU A 323 17.36 -6.95 -0.58
C LEU A 323 17.38 -8.48 -0.69
N ARG A 324 18.25 -9.17 0.07
CA ARG A 324 18.29 -10.64 0.18
C ARG A 324 17.51 -11.17 1.38
N SER A 325 16.92 -10.29 2.19
CA SER A 325 16.15 -10.67 3.37
C SER A 325 14.86 -11.43 3.01
N MET A 326 14.42 -12.32 3.90
CA MET A 326 13.14 -13.04 3.78
C MET A 326 11.91 -12.12 3.80
N TYR A 327 12.05 -10.89 4.26
CA TYR A 327 10.94 -9.93 4.36
C TYR A 327 10.68 -9.15 3.07
N VAL A 328 11.51 -9.34 2.04
CA VAL A 328 11.41 -8.64 0.76
C VAL A 328 10.12 -9.03 0.03
N LYS A 329 9.41 -8.01 -0.45
CA LYS A 329 8.21 -8.15 -1.30
C LYS A 329 8.39 -7.51 -2.66
N ALA A 330 9.38 -6.63 -2.81
CA ALA A 330 9.78 -6.05 -4.07
C ALA A 330 10.26 -7.12 -5.04
N ARG A 331 10.17 -6.83 -6.34
CA ARG A 331 10.83 -7.63 -7.37
C ARG A 331 12.27 -7.17 -7.47
N VAL A 332 13.20 -8.03 -7.06
CA VAL A 332 14.62 -7.68 -6.97
C VAL A 332 15.44 -8.50 -7.96
N ARG A 333 16.34 -7.84 -8.69
CA ARG A 333 17.40 -8.48 -9.49
C ARG A 333 18.74 -7.86 -9.12
N ILE A 334 19.72 -8.71 -8.84
CA ILE A 334 21.07 -8.30 -8.44
C ILE A 334 22.05 -8.99 -9.36
N TRP A 335 22.91 -8.20 -9.98
CA TRP A 335 24.06 -8.65 -10.76
C TRP A 335 25.32 -8.07 -10.16
N THR A 336 26.42 -8.82 -10.21
CA THR A 336 27.73 -8.19 -10.00
C THR A 336 28.12 -7.37 -11.22
N MET A 337 28.97 -6.36 -11.04
CA MET A 337 29.46 -5.57 -12.17
C MET A 337 30.18 -6.45 -13.22
N ALA A 338 30.92 -7.48 -12.81
CA ALA A 338 31.57 -8.42 -13.70
C ALA A 338 30.56 -9.17 -14.58
N GLU A 339 29.56 -9.81 -13.97
CA GLU A 339 28.47 -10.53 -14.68
C GLU A 339 27.73 -9.61 -15.66
N PHE A 340 27.49 -8.36 -15.23
CA PHE A 340 26.72 -7.41 -16.04
C PHE A 340 27.48 -6.96 -17.29
N VAL A 341 28.79 -6.75 -17.19
CA VAL A 341 29.60 -6.23 -18.31
C VAL A 341 29.88 -7.32 -19.35
N GLU A 342 29.87 -8.60 -18.98
CA GLU A 342 30.02 -9.71 -19.93
C GLU A 342 28.85 -9.82 -20.91
N SER A 343 27.63 -9.52 -20.48
CA SER A 343 26.42 -9.64 -21.32
C SER A 343 25.39 -8.57 -20.98
N PRO A 344 25.67 -7.27 -21.21
CA PRO A 344 24.83 -6.16 -20.70
C PRO A 344 23.43 -6.12 -21.30
N MET A 345 23.26 -6.61 -22.53
CA MET A 345 21.98 -6.54 -23.23
C MET A 345 20.92 -7.49 -22.67
N GLU A 346 21.30 -8.63 -22.09
CA GLU A 346 20.33 -9.59 -21.54
C GLU A 346 19.63 -9.06 -20.26
N PRO A 347 20.36 -8.55 -19.25
CA PRO A 347 19.77 -7.87 -18.10
C PRO A 347 18.94 -6.65 -18.51
N LEU A 348 19.45 -5.81 -19.43
CA LEU A 348 18.75 -4.59 -19.87
C LEU A 348 17.44 -4.91 -20.56
N GLN A 349 17.42 -5.90 -21.47
CA GLN A 349 16.20 -6.32 -22.15
C GLN A 349 15.18 -6.89 -21.16
N THR A 350 15.65 -7.68 -20.18
CA THR A 350 14.79 -8.22 -19.12
C THR A 350 14.11 -7.10 -18.32
N ILE A 351 14.87 -6.05 -17.96
CA ILE A 351 14.32 -4.91 -17.22
C ILE A 351 13.30 -4.14 -18.07
N ILE A 352 13.58 -3.90 -19.34
CA ILE A 352 12.67 -3.21 -20.27
C ILE A 352 11.37 -4.00 -20.44
N ASP A 353 11.45 -5.31 -20.64
CA ASP A 353 10.28 -6.19 -20.82
C ASP A 353 9.39 -6.20 -19.55
N GLU A 354 9.98 -6.13 -18.36
CA GLU A 354 9.24 -6.02 -17.10
C GLU A 354 8.57 -4.65 -16.90
N ILE A 355 9.19 -3.59 -17.42
CA ILE A 355 8.60 -2.24 -17.39
C ILE A 355 7.48 -2.11 -18.41
N ARG A 356 7.63 -2.75 -19.59
CA ARG A 356 6.69 -2.71 -20.72
C ARG A 356 6.32 -4.11 -21.23
N PRO A 357 5.51 -4.89 -20.50
CA PRO A 357 5.18 -6.27 -20.88
C PRO A 357 4.34 -6.44 -22.16
N ARG A 358 3.94 -5.34 -22.83
CA ARG A 358 3.09 -5.34 -24.04
C ARG A 358 3.61 -4.48 -25.19
N SER A 359 4.84 -3.95 -25.08
CA SER A 359 5.45 -3.20 -26.18
C SER A 359 6.09 -4.18 -27.17
N SER A 360 5.91 -3.96 -28.47
CA SER A 360 6.68 -4.67 -29.49
C SER A 360 8.17 -4.48 -29.21
N ARG A 361 8.96 -5.56 -29.28
CA ARG A 361 10.43 -5.55 -29.15
C ARG A 361 11.01 -4.64 -30.23
N GLN A 362 11.16 -3.35 -29.93
CA GLN A 362 12.01 -2.48 -30.73
C GLN A 362 13.45 -2.79 -30.34
N PRO A 363 14.35 -3.01 -31.31
CA PRO A 363 15.77 -3.14 -31.01
C PRO A 363 16.23 -1.83 -30.37
N VAL A 364 16.52 -1.89 -29.08
CA VAL A 364 17.08 -0.76 -28.34
C VAL A 364 18.59 -0.79 -28.55
N GLU A 365 19.15 0.29 -29.09
CA GLU A 365 20.60 0.47 -29.20
C GLU A 365 21.25 0.34 -27.81
N ALA A 366 22.38 -0.34 -27.69
CA ALA A 366 23.03 -0.53 -26.39
C ALA A 366 23.45 0.83 -25.78
N PRO A 367 23.24 1.05 -24.47
CA PRO A 367 23.73 2.25 -23.81
C PRO A 367 25.26 2.25 -23.83
N LYS A 368 25.85 3.44 -23.97
CA LYS A 368 27.30 3.59 -24.05
C LYS A 368 27.93 3.32 -22.69
N LEU A 369 28.77 2.28 -22.63
CA LEU A 369 29.53 1.91 -21.45
C LEU A 369 30.62 2.95 -21.17
N VAL A 370 30.75 3.27 -19.89
CA VAL A 370 31.80 4.10 -19.33
C VAL A 370 33.14 3.40 -19.54
N ASP A 371 34.18 4.10 -20.00
CA ASP A 371 35.54 3.53 -20.11
C ASP A 371 36.04 2.97 -18.77
N LEU A 372 36.33 1.67 -18.76
CA LEU A 372 36.79 0.87 -17.62
C LEU A 372 38.29 0.54 -17.71
N THR A 373 39.04 1.18 -18.61
CA THR A 373 40.48 0.97 -18.74
C THR A 373 41.19 1.24 -17.41
N GLY A 374 42.00 0.29 -16.94
CA GLY A 374 42.74 0.37 -15.67
C GLY A 374 41.94 -0.02 -14.43
N PHE A 375 40.68 -0.46 -14.58
CA PHE A 375 39.82 -0.81 -13.45
C PHE A 375 40.35 -2.01 -12.65
N GLY A 376 40.82 -3.07 -13.32
CA GLY A 376 41.41 -4.22 -12.63
C GLY A 376 42.64 -3.84 -11.80
N GLN A 377 43.51 -2.96 -12.34
CA GLN A 377 44.68 -2.47 -11.63
C GLN A 377 44.30 -1.59 -10.43
N PHE A 378 43.27 -0.77 -10.56
CA PHE A 378 42.72 0.03 -9.46
C PHE A 378 42.21 -0.85 -8.30
N LEU A 379 41.43 -1.90 -8.60
CA LEU A 379 40.97 -2.84 -7.59
C LEU A 379 42.14 -3.56 -6.90
N GLN A 380 43.17 -3.94 -7.65
CA GLN A 380 44.38 -4.54 -7.08
C GLN A 380 45.12 -3.56 -6.16
N ASN A 381 45.18 -2.27 -6.51
CA ASN A 381 45.79 -1.25 -5.67
C ASN A 381 45.02 -1.07 -4.34
N LEU A 382 43.69 -1.14 -4.37
CA LEU A 382 42.87 -1.13 -3.16
C LEU A 382 43.16 -2.35 -2.27
N LYS A 383 43.27 -3.55 -2.87
CA LYS A 383 43.67 -4.80 -2.18
C LYS A 383 45.03 -4.68 -1.50
N ASN A 384 46.02 -4.17 -2.21
CA ASN A 384 47.38 -3.99 -1.69
C ASN A 384 47.43 -3.04 -0.48
N GLN A 385 46.44 -2.17 -0.30
CA GLN A 385 46.34 -1.19 0.79
C GLN A 385 45.45 -1.65 1.96
N GLY A 386 45.11 -2.94 1.99
CA GLY A 386 44.35 -3.57 3.07
C GLY A 386 42.82 -3.41 2.98
N MET A 387 42.29 -2.99 1.83
CA MET A 387 40.85 -2.96 1.56
C MET A 387 40.49 -4.08 0.59
N GLN A 388 39.48 -4.89 0.90
CA GLN A 388 39.05 -5.99 0.01
C GLN A 388 37.75 -5.60 -0.71
N PRO A 389 37.80 -5.22 -2.01
CA PRO A 389 36.61 -4.97 -2.80
C PRO A 389 35.99 -6.32 -3.20
N THR A 390 34.81 -6.63 -2.67
CA THR A 390 34.14 -7.93 -2.86
C THR A 390 32.85 -7.87 -3.68
N LEU A 391 32.31 -6.68 -3.94
CA LEU A 391 30.97 -6.51 -4.51
C LEU A 391 30.93 -6.48 -6.04
N MET A 392 32.07 -6.20 -6.68
CA MET A 392 32.16 -6.02 -8.14
C MET A 392 32.19 -7.33 -8.91
N GLY A 393 32.50 -8.45 -8.25
CA GLY A 393 32.87 -9.71 -8.91
C GLY A 393 34.36 -9.78 -9.26
N ASP A 394 34.74 -10.78 -10.06
CA ASP A 394 36.13 -11.03 -10.43
C ASP A 394 36.56 -10.21 -11.66
N PHE A 395 37.43 -9.21 -11.42
CA PHE A 395 38.13 -8.47 -12.47
C PHE A 395 39.62 -8.81 -12.44
N ALA A 396 40.11 -9.55 -13.43
CA ALA A 396 41.52 -9.87 -13.55
C ALA A 396 42.32 -8.67 -14.08
N VAL A 397 43.50 -8.41 -13.51
CA VAL A 397 44.42 -7.35 -13.96
C VAL A 397 44.81 -7.63 -15.41
N GLY A 398 44.48 -6.71 -16.33
CA GLY A 398 44.82 -6.80 -17.76
C GLY A 398 43.69 -7.25 -18.70
N ASN A 399 42.56 -7.72 -18.17
CA ASN A 399 41.35 -8.05 -18.92
C ASN A 399 40.27 -6.96 -18.80
N ASP A 400 40.67 -5.69 -18.81
CA ASP A 400 39.70 -4.60 -18.75
C ASP A 400 38.88 -4.58 -20.06
N PRO A 401 37.53 -4.54 -19.98
CA PRO A 401 36.67 -4.47 -21.15
C PRO A 401 36.95 -3.16 -21.89
N LYS A 402 37.62 -3.28 -23.05
CA LYS A 402 37.94 -2.13 -23.91
C LYS A 402 36.64 -1.58 -24.51
N PRO A 403 36.47 -0.24 -24.57
CA PRO A 403 35.35 0.33 -25.31
C PRO A 403 35.38 -0.18 -26.76
N PRO A 404 34.22 -0.50 -27.37
CA PRO A 404 34.19 -0.87 -28.78
C PRO A 404 34.82 0.27 -29.59
N ALA A 405 35.78 -0.08 -30.46
CA ALA A 405 36.46 0.90 -31.30
C ALA A 405 35.41 1.73 -32.04
N SER A 406 35.51 3.06 -31.96
CA SER A 406 34.64 3.97 -32.69
C SER A 406 34.66 3.56 -34.16
N THR A 407 33.52 3.13 -34.69
CA THR A 407 33.33 2.92 -36.12
C THR A 407 33.56 4.27 -36.80
N GLN A 408 34.76 4.47 -37.33
CA GLN A 408 35.04 5.55 -38.26
C GLN A 408 33.98 5.46 -39.36
N SER A 409 33.15 6.50 -39.49
CA SER A 409 32.18 6.58 -40.57
C SER A 409 32.95 6.49 -41.89
N ARG A 410 32.78 5.39 -42.62
CA ARG A 410 33.27 5.32 -44.00
C ARG A 410 32.51 6.38 -44.81
N PRO A 411 33.19 7.25 -45.56
CA PRO A 411 32.52 8.28 -46.34
C PRO A 411 31.64 7.63 -47.42
N TYR A 412 30.47 8.24 -47.64
CA TYR A 412 29.47 7.84 -48.62
C TYR A 412 30.07 7.65 -50.02
N LEU A 413 29.77 6.52 -50.65
CA LEU A 413 29.86 6.35 -52.09
C LEU A 413 28.45 6.39 -52.66
N VAL A 414 28.10 7.52 -53.24
CA VAL A 414 26.91 7.69 -54.09
C VAL A 414 27.13 6.90 -55.38
N ARG A 415 26.14 6.09 -55.75
CA ARG A 415 25.94 5.62 -57.13
C ARG A 415 24.49 5.84 -57.51
#